data_AF-A0A2D8AZ76-F1
#
_entry.id   AF-A0A2D8AZ76-F1
#
_cell.length_a   1.000
_cell.length_b   1.000
_cell.length_c   1.000
_cell.angle_alpha   90.00
_cell.angle_beta   90.00
_cell.angle_gamma   90.00
#
_symmetry.space_group_name_H-M   'P 1'
#
loop_
_entity.id
_entity.type
_entity.pdbx_description
1 polymer ?
#
loop_
_entity_poly.entity_id
_entity_poly.type
_entity_poly.pdbx_seq_one_letter_code
_entity_poly.pdbx_strand_id
1 'polypeptide(L)'
;MKSVLLALPLLFAAAIPAIAQDDTATEEHAAKFTIDTPIQTLMADEAARDVVLAELPGLDEHPAYGQFKAMSLKAVQPYSQGMVTDEMLANISAGLAEIH
;
A
#
# COMPACT_ATOMS: atom_id res chain seq x y z
N MET A 1 -60.50 -14.77 27.07
CA MET A 1 -60.54 -14.05 28.36
C MET A 1 -59.28 -14.39 29.16
N LYS A 2 -58.35 -13.43 29.26
CA LYS A 2 -57.27 -13.26 30.27
C LYS A 2 -56.17 -14.34 30.33
N SER A 3 -54.98 -14.04 29.80
CA SER A 3 -53.77 -13.63 30.56
C SER A 3 -52.98 -14.84 31.10
N VAL A 4 -51.93 -15.27 30.40
CA VAL A 4 -50.50 -14.95 30.63
C VAL A 4 -50.04 -15.22 32.06
N LEU A 5 -49.14 -16.21 32.20
CA LEU A 5 -48.10 -16.21 33.22
C LEU A 5 -46.87 -16.92 32.65
N LEU A 6 -45.93 -16.09 32.20
CA LEU A 6 -44.63 -16.44 31.65
C LEU A 6 -43.67 -16.52 32.83
N ALA A 7 -43.21 -17.73 33.16
CA ALA A 7 -42.21 -17.95 34.22
C ALA A 7 -40.82 -18.00 33.57
N LEU A 8 -40.02 -16.99 33.91
CA LEU A 8 -38.64 -16.78 33.49
C LEU A 8 -37.69 -17.48 34.47
N PRO A 9 -36.73 -18.32 34.03
CA PRO A 9 -35.55 -18.59 34.83
C PRO A 9 -34.27 -18.08 34.16
N LEU A 10 -33.60 -17.22 34.91
CA LEU A 10 -32.16 -17.05 35.09
C LEU A 10 -31.23 -17.22 33.88
N LEU A 11 -30.78 -16.07 33.37
CA LEU A 11 -29.54 -15.94 32.60
C LEU A 11 -28.33 -16.22 33.51
N PHE A 12 -27.58 -17.27 33.20
CA PHE A 12 -26.21 -17.44 33.67
C PHE A 12 -25.32 -16.43 32.93
N ALA A 13 -24.77 -15.47 33.67
CA ALA A 13 -23.71 -14.61 33.16
C ALA A 13 -22.40 -15.42 33.07
N ALA A 14 -22.07 -15.89 31.86
CA ALA A 14 -20.74 -16.39 31.58
C ALA A 14 -19.77 -15.20 31.56
N ALA A 15 -18.84 -15.16 32.51
CA ALA A 15 -17.71 -14.25 32.47
C ALA A 15 -16.80 -14.66 31.30
N ILE A 16 -16.85 -13.88 30.23
CA ILE A 16 -15.91 -14.00 29.12
C ILE A 16 -14.62 -13.30 29.57
N PRO A 17 -13.44 -13.94 29.50
CA PRO A 17 -12.20 -13.22 29.75
C PRO A 17 -12.09 -12.16 28.66
N ALA A 18 -12.00 -10.90 29.07
CA ALA A 18 -11.57 -9.81 28.21
C ALA A 18 -10.13 -10.15 27.81
N ILE A 19 -9.95 -10.69 26.60
CA ILE A 19 -8.66 -10.61 25.92
C ILE A 19 -8.44 -9.12 25.71
N ALA A 20 -7.55 -8.55 26.54
CA ALA A 20 -6.90 -7.30 26.22
C ALA A 20 -6.21 -7.53 24.87
N GLN A 21 -6.85 -7.08 23.79
CA GLN A 21 -6.14 -6.82 22.56
C GLN A 21 -5.19 -5.68 22.89
N ASP A 22 -3.97 -6.05 23.23
CA ASP A 22 -2.79 -5.22 23.03
C ASP A 22 -2.66 -5.05 21.50
N ASP A 23 -3.58 -4.28 20.93
CA ASP A 23 -3.42 -3.66 19.62
C ASP A 23 -2.40 -2.53 19.84
N THR A 24 -1.13 -2.90 20.08
CA THR A 24 -0.04 -2.21 19.41
C THR A 24 -0.20 -2.51 17.92
N ALA A 25 -1.24 -1.92 17.32
CA ALA A 25 -1.18 -1.48 15.95
C ALA A 25 -0.03 -0.49 15.95
N THR A 26 1.16 -0.98 15.61
CA THR A 26 2.15 -0.15 14.94
C THR A 26 1.35 0.63 13.91
N GLU A 27 1.23 1.94 14.11
CA GLU A 27 0.84 2.86 13.07
C GLU A 27 1.93 2.76 12.00
N GLU A 28 1.93 1.68 11.22
CA GLU A 28 2.53 1.66 9.91
C GLU A 28 1.75 2.73 9.15
N HIS A 29 2.30 3.95 9.14
CA HIS A 29 1.95 4.94 8.15
C HIS A 29 2.09 4.25 6.81
N ALA A 30 0.98 3.84 6.23
CA ALA A 30 0.97 3.22 4.92
C ALA A 30 1.66 4.22 3.98
N ALA A 31 2.77 3.79 3.36
CA ALA A 31 3.57 4.65 2.50
C ALA A 31 2.67 5.32 1.47
N LYS A 32 2.78 6.64 1.32
CA LYS A 32 1.98 7.42 0.38
C LYS A 32 2.13 6.92 -1.07
N PHE A 33 3.33 6.44 -1.39
CA PHE A 33 3.71 5.93 -2.69
C PHE A 33 4.38 4.56 -2.59
N THR A 34 4.20 3.73 -3.62
CA THR A 34 4.84 2.41 -3.76
C THR A 34 5.20 2.14 -5.22
N ILE A 35 6.01 1.11 -5.49
CA ILE A 35 6.34 0.67 -6.87
C ILE A 35 5.14 0.10 -7.64
N ASP A 36 4.00 -0.08 -6.99
CA ASP A 36 2.71 -0.45 -7.59
C ASP A 36 1.84 0.78 -7.94
N THR A 37 2.26 1.98 -7.52
CA THR A 37 1.63 3.25 -7.91
C THR A 37 1.85 3.50 -9.42
N PRO A 38 0.87 4.06 -10.15
CA PRO A 38 1.08 4.44 -11.55
C PRO A 38 2.28 5.39 -11.70
N ILE A 39 3.14 5.12 -12.69
CA ILE A 39 4.37 5.88 -12.93
C ILE A 39 4.08 7.37 -13.07
N GLN A 40 3.04 7.75 -13.81
CA GLN A 40 2.65 9.15 -13.98
C GLN A 40 2.29 9.84 -12.66
N THR A 41 1.77 9.10 -11.68
CA THR A 41 1.43 9.64 -10.35
C THR A 41 2.71 9.86 -9.54
N LEU A 42 3.66 8.93 -9.62
CA LEU A 42 4.99 9.11 -9.02
C LEU A 42 5.70 10.33 -9.64
N MET A 43 5.64 10.49 -10.97
CA MET A 43 6.34 11.58 -11.68
C MET A 43 5.69 12.96 -11.49
N ALA A 44 4.45 13.00 -11.00
CA ALA A 44 3.73 14.24 -10.70
C ALA A 44 4.10 14.82 -9.32
N ASP A 45 4.67 14.00 -8.42
CA ASP A 45 5.17 14.43 -7.11
C ASP A 45 6.69 14.63 -7.19
N GLU A 46 7.19 15.79 -6.74
CA GLU A 46 8.60 16.15 -6.88
C GLU A 46 9.53 15.20 -6.12
N ALA A 47 9.19 14.83 -4.88
CA ALA A 47 10.00 13.92 -4.07
C ALA A 47 9.99 12.49 -4.64
N ALA A 48 8.82 11.99 -5.02
CA ALA A 48 8.72 10.66 -5.62
C ALA A 48 9.42 10.58 -6.98
N ARG A 49 9.32 11.64 -7.80
CA ARG A 49 10.05 11.75 -9.06
C ARG A 49 11.55 11.67 -8.86
N ASP A 50 12.10 12.39 -7.89
CA ASP A 50 13.54 12.41 -7.64
C ASP A 50 14.05 11.02 -7.21
N VAL A 51 13.31 10.31 -6.36
CA VAL A 51 13.62 8.92 -5.97
C VAL A 51 13.67 8.00 -7.19
N VAL A 52 12.68 8.07 -8.07
CA VAL A 52 12.62 7.21 -9.26
C VAL A 52 13.70 7.57 -10.26
N LEU A 53 13.94 8.86 -10.54
CA LEU A 53 14.93 9.29 -11.53
C LEU A 53 16.37 9.09 -11.07
N ALA A 54 16.61 8.99 -9.75
CA ALA A 54 17.91 8.59 -9.22
C ALA A 54 18.30 7.17 -9.66
N GLU A 55 17.33 6.25 -9.72
CA GLU A 55 17.55 4.87 -10.14
C GLU A 55 17.31 4.68 -11.65
N LEU A 56 16.35 5.40 -12.24
CA LEU A 56 15.92 5.29 -13.63
C LEU A 56 16.07 6.63 -14.39
N PRO A 57 17.31 7.08 -14.67
CA PRO A 57 17.53 8.34 -15.37
C PRO A 57 16.94 8.32 -16.78
N GLY A 58 16.20 9.38 -17.14
CA GLY A 58 15.57 9.53 -18.45
C GLY A 58 14.28 8.73 -18.67
N LEU A 59 13.67 8.19 -17.59
CA LEU A 59 12.42 7.44 -17.67
C LEU A 59 11.29 8.25 -18.35
N ASP A 60 11.17 9.52 -18.01
CA ASP A 60 10.16 10.46 -18.51
C ASP A 60 10.44 10.99 -19.92
N GLU A 61 11.69 10.87 -20.38
CA GLU A 61 12.12 11.18 -21.75
C GLU A 61 11.99 9.99 -22.71
N HIS A 62 11.71 8.79 -22.18
CA HIS A 62 11.65 7.58 -22.99
C HIS A 62 10.56 7.71 -24.10
N PRO A 63 10.85 7.33 -25.37
CA PRO A 63 9.88 7.49 -26.47
C PRO A 63 8.52 6.82 -26.24
N ALA A 64 8.50 5.73 -25.47
CA ALA A 64 7.30 5.00 -25.09
C ALA A 64 6.68 5.45 -23.76
N TYR A 65 7.15 6.53 -23.12
CA TYR A 65 6.65 6.99 -21.82
C TYR A 65 5.13 7.16 -21.80
N GLY A 66 4.56 7.75 -22.85
CA GLY A 66 3.11 7.88 -22.99
C GLY A 66 2.33 6.55 -22.92
N GLN A 67 2.96 5.43 -23.32
CA GLN A 67 2.35 4.11 -23.35
C GLN A 67 2.40 3.41 -21.99
N PHE A 68 3.52 3.51 -21.28
CA PHE A 68 3.70 2.78 -20.01
C PHE A 68 3.41 3.62 -18.77
N LYS A 69 3.33 4.95 -18.84
CA LYS A 69 3.21 5.80 -17.64
C LYS A 69 1.94 5.55 -16.80
N ALA A 70 0.91 4.92 -17.38
CA ALA A 70 -0.30 4.52 -16.66
C ALA A 70 -0.14 3.18 -15.90
N MET A 71 0.92 2.43 -16.19
CA MET A 71 1.31 1.22 -15.47
C MET A 71 2.18 1.57 -14.26
N SER A 72 2.43 0.58 -13.40
CA SER A 72 3.40 0.71 -12.31
C SER A 72 4.82 0.29 -12.74
N LEU A 73 5.83 0.67 -11.95
CA LEU A 73 7.22 0.28 -12.20
C LEU A 73 7.40 -1.24 -12.16
N LYS A 74 6.72 -1.91 -11.22
CA LYS A 74 6.71 -3.38 -11.14
C LYS A 74 6.05 -4.01 -12.36
N ALA A 75 4.97 -3.42 -12.87
CA ALA A 75 4.27 -3.93 -14.03
C ALA A 75 5.05 -3.72 -15.35
N VAL A 76 5.84 -2.64 -15.46
CA VAL A 76 6.64 -2.38 -16.68
C VAL A 76 7.92 -3.23 -16.74
N GLN A 77 8.42 -3.70 -15.60
CA GLN A 77 9.66 -4.45 -15.46
C GLN A 77 9.84 -5.58 -16.52
N PRO A 78 8.90 -6.52 -16.74
CA PRO A 78 9.09 -7.60 -17.72
C PRO A 78 9.19 -7.11 -19.17
N TYR A 79 8.70 -5.91 -19.48
CA TYR A 79 8.79 -5.31 -20.82
C TYR A 79 10.06 -4.50 -21.02
N SER A 80 10.80 -4.21 -19.94
CA SER A 80 11.97 -3.35 -19.95
C SER A 80 13.22 -3.99 -20.57
N GLN A 81 13.18 -5.29 -20.89
CA GLN A 81 14.32 -6.06 -21.41
C GLN A 81 15.56 -5.99 -20.49
N GLY A 82 15.34 -5.91 -19.17
CA GLY A 82 16.39 -5.84 -18.15
C GLY A 82 16.84 -4.42 -17.79
N MET A 83 16.26 -3.38 -18.41
CA MET A 83 16.54 -1.98 -18.06
C MET A 83 16.00 -1.59 -16.68
N VAL A 84 14.93 -2.26 -16.22
CA VAL A 84 14.41 -2.14 -14.86
C VAL A 84 14.74 -3.42 -14.12
N THR A 85 15.68 -3.37 -13.17
CA THR A 85 16.11 -4.54 -12.39
C THR A 85 15.37 -4.63 -11.06
N ASP A 86 15.39 -5.81 -10.43
CA ASP A 86 14.82 -5.99 -9.09
C ASP A 86 15.52 -5.10 -8.04
N GLU A 87 16.83 -4.89 -8.17
CA GLU A 87 17.62 -4.03 -7.28
C GLU A 87 17.14 -2.57 -7.34
N MET A 88 16.94 -2.05 -8.56
CA MET A 88 16.42 -0.69 -8.74
C MET A 88 15.02 -0.56 -8.15
N LEU A 89 14.14 -1.56 -8.35
CA LEU A 89 12.80 -1.54 -7.76
C LEU A 89 12.85 -1.57 -6.22
N ALA A 90 13.80 -2.31 -5.63
CA ALA A 90 13.99 -2.34 -4.18
C ALA A 90 14.45 -0.97 -3.65
N ASN A 91 15.42 -0.34 -4.32
CA ASN A 91 15.91 1.00 -3.96
C ASN A 91 14.82 2.06 -4.07
N ILE A 92 14.05 2.05 -5.18
CA ILE A 92 12.90 2.94 -5.35
C ILE A 92 11.86 2.69 -4.25
N SER A 93 11.53 1.42 -3.96
CA SER A 93 10.56 1.10 -2.91
C SER A 93 11.01 1.61 -1.54
N ALA A 94 12.30 1.53 -1.23
CA ALA A 94 12.84 2.06 0.02
C ALA A 94 12.74 3.59 0.07
N GLY A 95 13.15 4.29 -1.00
CA GLY A 95 13.07 5.76 -1.06
C GLY A 95 11.63 6.29 -1.02
N LEU A 96 10.68 5.61 -1.67
CA LEU A 96 9.27 6.01 -1.63
C LEU A 96 8.66 5.84 -0.23
N ALA A 97 9.11 4.86 0.55
CA ALA A 97 8.62 4.63 1.90
C ALA A 97 8.99 5.76 2.89
N GLU A 98 9.97 6.60 2.55
CA GLU A 98 10.35 7.77 3.35
C GLU A 98 9.41 8.97 3.15
N ILE A 99 8.55 8.93 2.12
CA ILE A 99 7.64 10.03 1.74
C ILE A 99 6.28 9.86 2.44
N HIS A 100 5.90 10.83 3.27
CA HIS A 100 4.66 10.87 4.06
C HIS A 100 3.83 12.14 3.80
#